data_AF-A0A183JCP7-F1
#
_entry.id   AF-A0A183JCP7-F1
#
_cell.length_a   1.000
_cell.length_b   1.000
_cell.length_c   1.000
_cell.angle_alpha   90.00
_cell.angle_beta   90.00
_cell.angle_gamma   90.00
#
_symmetry.space_group_name_H-M   'P 1'
#
loop_
_entity.id
_entity.type
_entity.pdbx_description
1 polymer ?
#
loop_
_entity_poly.entity_id
_entity_poly.type
_entity_poly.pdbx_seq_one_letter_code
_entity_poly.pdbx_strand_id
1 'polypeptide(L)'
;MLDIRQQGVPVILRELILPDEFLPVSLSFMVHANLTHIDERFSPYTQFRFGTQFNYPITYKNQCDQLNHGFIDNHDEFGGSPDISILTLNRKFNLMKGWIEIGSLNYNYSINNTQEKNDEDFFVLGYGEDKSMENSIGQLRLGIIKLGECPKHIKIPTNGAICSNINRNHQGPDVGDSGGPIFDINGRVIGITSIAGNGWYVFSSVTTHKTFIQQHLYNDTINSTTDGNNNNINTLKYSNSTDLS
;
A
#
# COMPACT_ATOMS: atom_id res chain seq x y z
N MET A 1 15.71 20.81 -12.63
CA MET A 1 15.74 19.71 -11.65
C MET A 1 14.30 19.41 -11.29
N LEU A 2 13.71 18.38 -11.91
CA LEU A 2 12.29 18.03 -11.77
C LEU A 2 12.18 16.99 -10.65
N ASP A 3 11.66 17.42 -9.51
CA ASP A 3 11.22 16.55 -8.42
C ASP A 3 9.81 16.06 -8.76
N ILE A 4 9.68 14.78 -9.11
CA ILE A 4 8.41 14.14 -9.43
C ILE A 4 7.88 13.57 -8.12
N ARG A 5 7.10 14.36 -7.38
CA ARG A 5 6.45 13.89 -6.16
C ARG A 5 5.44 12.81 -6.51
N GLN A 6 5.82 11.55 -6.31
CA GLN A 6 4.89 10.42 -6.33
C GLN A 6 3.90 10.58 -5.17
N GLN A 7 2.72 11.12 -5.46
CA GLN A 7 1.58 11.13 -4.54
C GLN A 7 0.87 9.79 -4.60
N GLY A 8 1.49 8.77 -4.02
CA GLY A 8 0.84 7.54 -3.61
C GLY A 8 0.72 7.58 -2.09
N VAL A 9 -0.39 8.11 -1.57
CA VAL A 9 -0.69 8.03 -0.14
C VAL A 9 -0.74 6.54 0.21
N PRO A 10 0.02 6.04 1.19
CA PRO A 10 -0.17 4.67 1.66
C PRO A 10 -1.59 4.54 2.15
N VAL A 11 -2.40 3.77 1.43
CA VAL A 11 -3.79 3.55 1.81
C VAL A 11 -3.73 2.64 3.03
N ILE A 12 -4.06 3.19 4.19
CA ILE A 12 -4.33 2.42 5.41
C ILE A 12 -5.63 1.66 5.14
N LEU A 13 -5.53 0.45 4.59
CA LEU A 13 -6.66 -0.46 4.42
C LEU A 13 -6.81 -1.29 5.69
N ARG A 14 -7.53 -0.74 6.67
CA ARG A 14 -8.06 -1.57 7.75
C ARG A 14 -9.02 -2.60 7.13
N GLU A 15 -8.65 -3.87 7.35
CA GLU A 15 -9.56 -5.01 7.43
C GLU A 15 -10.21 -5.43 6.10
N LEU A 16 -10.22 -6.75 5.92
CA LEU A 16 -10.99 -7.51 4.95
C LEU A 16 -12.20 -6.71 4.43
N ILE A 17 -12.19 -6.40 3.13
CA ILE A 17 -13.43 -6.13 2.40
C ILE A 17 -14.26 -7.41 2.56
N LEU A 18 -15.12 -7.44 3.56
CA LEU A 18 -16.31 -8.27 3.53
C LEU A 18 -17.34 -7.40 2.82
N PRO A 19 -17.63 -7.68 1.54
CA PRO A 19 -18.77 -7.04 0.91
C PRO A 19 -20.01 -7.51 1.66
N ASP A 20 -20.66 -6.60 2.37
CA ASP A 20 -22.06 -6.77 2.70
C ASP A 20 -22.79 -6.79 1.35
N GLU A 21 -23.08 -8.01 0.91
CA GLU A 21 -23.88 -8.38 -0.26
C GLU A 21 -23.19 -8.14 -1.62
N PHE A 22 -22.64 -9.22 -2.18
CA PHE A 22 -22.31 -9.36 -3.60
C PHE A 22 -23.54 -9.07 -4.48
N LEU A 23 -23.77 -7.81 -4.85
CA LEU A 23 -24.59 -7.44 -5.99
C LEU A 23 -23.68 -6.95 -7.14
N PRO A 24 -23.92 -7.38 -8.39
CA PRO A 24 -23.03 -7.16 -9.53
C PRO A 24 -23.05 -5.72 -10.08
N VAL A 25 -23.42 -4.73 -9.27
CA VAL A 25 -23.54 -3.33 -9.67
C VAL A 25 -22.55 -2.49 -8.86
N SER A 26 -21.33 -2.37 -9.39
CA SER A 26 -20.30 -1.40 -8.96
C SER A 26 -19.77 -1.54 -7.51
N LEU A 27 -18.62 -2.21 -7.33
CA LEU A 27 -17.80 -2.09 -6.11
C LEU A 27 -17.20 -0.68 -6.01
N SER A 28 -17.88 0.23 -5.31
CA SER A 28 -17.29 1.51 -4.92
C SER A 28 -16.85 1.45 -3.45
N PHE A 29 -15.55 1.46 -3.20
CA PHE A 29 -14.99 1.52 -1.86
C PHE A 29 -14.91 2.96 -1.37
N MET A 30 -15.34 3.27 -0.15
CA MET A 30 -15.15 4.61 0.41
C MET A 30 -13.82 4.69 1.16
N VAL A 31 -12.92 5.53 0.65
CA VAL A 31 -11.60 5.78 1.24
C VAL A 31 -11.62 7.12 1.95
N HIS A 32 -11.27 7.12 3.23
CA HIS A 32 -11.16 8.33 4.06
C HIS A 32 -9.69 8.64 4.32
N ALA A 33 -9.35 9.91 4.45
CA ALA A 33 -7.98 10.35 4.73
C ALA A 33 -7.95 11.36 5.89
N ASN A 34 -6.78 11.46 6.52
CA ASN A 34 -6.49 12.39 7.62
C ASN A 34 -7.39 12.20 8.84
N LEU A 35 -7.41 10.96 9.33
CA LEU A 35 -8.04 10.61 10.58
C LEU A 35 -6.93 10.34 11.61
N THR A 36 -7.24 10.56 12.87
CA THR A 36 -6.50 10.03 14.03
C THR A 36 -7.38 9.10 14.86
N HIS A 37 -8.69 9.17 14.66
CA HIS A 37 -9.67 8.25 15.21
C HIS A 37 -10.70 7.85 14.14
N ILE A 38 -11.16 6.60 14.15
CA ILE A 38 -12.10 6.10 13.14
C ILE A 38 -13.42 6.86 13.12
N ASP A 39 -13.86 7.38 14.27
CA ASP A 39 -15.09 8.17 14.38
C ASP A 39 -15.03 9.52 13.66
N GLU A 40 -13.82 10.03 13.41
CA GLU A 40 -13.61 11.26 12.63
C GLU A 40 -14.00 11.06 11.16
N ARG A 41 -14.25 9.82 10.69
CA ARG A 41 -14.64 9.56 9.29
C ARG A 41 -15.92 10.30 8.88
N PHE A 42 -16.79 10.63 9.83
CA PHE A 42 -18.02 11.38 9.61
C PHE A 42 -17.87 12.88 9.90
N SER A 43 -16.67 13.35 10.24
CA SER A 43 -16.37 14.77 10.48
C SER A 43 -16.53 15.58 9.19
N PRO A 44 -17.05 16.82 9.26
CA PRO A 44 -17.18 17.70 8.09
C PRO A 44 -15.83 18.11 7.48
N TYR A 45 -14.72 17.91 8.20
CA TYR A 45 -13.36 18.22 7.71
C TYR A 45 -12.67 17.02 7.06
N THR A 46 -13.32 15.85 7.08
CA THR A 46 -12.78 14.62 6.49
C THR A 46 -13.06 14.59 4.99
N GLN A 47 -12.00 14.36 4.22
CA GLN A 47 -12.14 14.08 2.80
C GLN A 47 -12.40 12.58 2.60
N PHE A 48 -13.34 12.24 1.72
CA PHE A 48 -13.53 10.88 1.23
C PHE A 48 -13.43 10.80 -0.29
N ARG A 49 -13.06 9.63 -0.80
CA ARG A 49 -12.93 9.29 -2.23
C ARG A 49 -13.53 7.92 -2.49
N PHE A 50 -13.94 7.68 -3.73
CA PHE A 50 -14.38 6.36 -4.15
C PHE A 50 -13.22 5.62 -4.80
N GLY A 51 -12.94 4.41 -4.35
CA GLY A 51 -12.09 3.45 -5.03
C GLY A 51 -12.75 2.99 -6.33
N THR A 52 -12.03 3.07 -7.44
CA THR A 52 -12.50 2.70 -8.78
C THR A 52 -11.89 1.40 -9.27
N GLN A 53 -10.69 1.06 -8.81
CA GLN A 53 -9.98 -0.16 -9.19
C GLN A 53 -9.17 -0.68 -8.01
N PHE A 54 -9.12 -2.00 -7.85
CA PHE A 54 -8.29 -2.68 -6.86
C PHE A 54 -7.41 -3.70 -7.59
N ASN A 55 -6.12 -3.42 -7.67
CA ASN A 55 -5.16 -4.25 -8.40
C ASN A 55 -4.18 -4.90 -7.42
N TYR A 56 -3.81 -6.15 -7.67
CA TYR A 56 -2.80 -6.89 -6.90
C TYR A 56 -1.87 -7.67 -7.84
N PRO A 57 -0.66 -8.06 -7.41
CA PRO A 57 0.26 -8.84 -8.23
C PRO A 57 -0.36 -10.16 -8.70
N ILE A 58 -0.01 -10.61 -9.90
CA ILE A 58 -0.51 -11.89 -10.44
C ILE A 58 -0.10 -13.08 -9.56
N THR A 59 1.02 -12.96 -8.86
CA THR A 59 1.52 -13.94 -7.89
C THR A 59 0.64 -14.07 -6.64
N TYR A 60 -0.29 -13.13 -6.42
CA TYR A 60 -1.27 -13.16 -5.34
C TYR A 60 -2.65 -13.65 -5.77
N LYS A 61 -2.85 -13.85 -7.08
CA LYS A 61 -4.19 -14.09 -7.64
C LYS A 61 -4.87 -15.33 -7.07
N ASN A 62 -4.14 -16.44 -6.94
CA ASN A 62 -4.72 -17.68 -6.44
C ASN A 62 -5.18 -17.54 -4.98
N GLN A 63 -4.39 -16.85 -4.15
CA GLN A 63 -4.72 -16.57 -2.75
C GLN A 63 -5.96 -15.68 -2.66
N CYS A 64 -6.03 -14.60 -3.46
CA CYS A 64 -7.23 -13.76 -3.54
C CYS A 64 -8.46 -14.56 -3.99
N ASP A 65 -8.33 -15.39 -5.02
CA ASP A 65 -9.42 -16.21 -5.53
C ASP A 65 -9.91 -17.19 -4.47
N GLN A 66 -9.01 -17.80 -3.69
CA GLN A 66 -9.37 -18.68 -2.57
C GLN A 66 -10.12 -17.92 -1.46
N LEU A 67 -9.63 -16.75 -1.04
CA LEU A 67 -10.29 -15.90 -0.06
C LEU A 67 -11.70 -15.48 -0.51
N ASN A 68 -11.85 -15.11 -1.79
CA ASN A 68 -13.13 -14.69 -2.36
C ASN A 68 -14.18 -15.82 -2.41
N HIS A 69 -13.74 -17.08 -2.42
CA HIS A 69 -14.63 -18.26 -2.35
C HIS A 69 -14.79 -18.80 -0.91
N GLY A 70 -14.28 -18.08 0.10
CA GLY A 70 -14.45 -18.44 1.51
C GLY A 70 -13.52 -19.56 1.99
N PHE A 71 -12.48 -19.90 1.25
CA PHE A 71 -11.49 -20.89 1.69
C PHE A 71 -10.51 -20.24 2.66
N ILE A 72 -10.61 -20.58 3.96
CA ILE A 72 -9.81 -19.97 5.04
C ILE A 72 -8.94 -20.97 5.83
N ASP A 73 -8.92 -22.24 5.41
CA ASP A 73 -8.31 -23.34 6.17
C ASP A 73 -6.78 -23.22 6.34
N ASN A 74 -6.12 -22.38 5.54
CA ASN A 74 -4.67 -22.18 5.58
C ASN A 74 -4.28 -20.71 5.60
N HIS A 75 -4.69 -20.01 6.66
CA HIS A 75 -4.47 -18.58 6.85
C HIS A 75 -3.01 -18.13 6.61
N ASP A 76 -2.03 -18.94 6.99
CA ASP A 76 -0.60 -18.63 6.82
C ASP A 76 -0.18 -18.49 5.33
N GLU A 77 -0.91 -19.08 4.39
CA GLU A 77 -0.58 -19.03 2.96
C GLU A 77 -1.19 -17.83 2.23
N PHE A 78 -2.10 -17.10 2.87
CA PHE A 78 -2.82 -15.98 2.26
C PHE A 78 -2.14 -14.62 2.42
N GLY A 79 -1.02 -14.55 3.14
CA GLY A 79 -0.25 -13.32 3.31
C GLY A 79 1.19 -13.44 2.78
N GLY A 80 2.07 -12.63 3.36
CA GLY A 80 3.50 -12.65 3.07
C GLY A 80 3.87 -11.76 1.89
N SER A 81 4.95 -12.11 1.18
CA SER A 81 5.52 -11.30 0.10
C SER A 81 4.50 -10.77 -0.93
N PRO A 82 3.59 -11.59 -1.50
CA PRO A 82 2.71 -11.12 -2.59
C PRO A 82 1.54 -10.25 -2.12
N ASP A 83 1.34 -10.10 -0.81
CA ASP A 83 0.20 -9.41 -0.19
C ASP A 83 0.36 -7.89 -0.25
N ILE A 84 0.21 -7.34 -1.44
CA ILE A 84 0.24 -5.91 -1.70
C ILE A 84 -0.81 -5.58 -2.76
N SER A 85 -1.46 -4.43 -2.63
CA SER A 85 -2.46 -3.99 -3.59
C SER A 85 -2.36 -2.48 -3.85
N ILE A 86 -2.95 -2.06 -4.97
CA ILE A 86 -3.09 -0.66 -5.37
C ILE A 86 -4.56 -0.37 -5.56
N LEU A 87 -5.08 0.54 -4.74
CA LEU A 87 -6.42 1.08 -4.83
C LEU A 87 -6.40 2.41 -5.59
N THR A 88 -6.93 2.42 -6.80
CA THR A 88 -7.09 3.64 -7.60
C THR A 88 -8.33 4.39 -7.13
N LEU A 89 -8.23 5.71 -7.00
CA LEU A 89 -9.32 6.58 -6.55
C LEU A 89 -9.93 7.35 -7.72
N ASN A 90 -11.21 7.69 -7.60
CA ASN A 90 -11.94 8.47 -8.61
C ASN A 90 -11.40 9.90 -8.78
N ARG A 91 -10.74 10.45 -7.75
CA ARG A 91 -10.04 11.75 -7.79
C ARG A 91 -9.04 11.85 -6.64
N LYS A 92 -8.05 12.73 -6.77
CA LYS A 92 -6.98 12.94 -5.78
C LYS A 92 -7.51 13.55 -4.48
N PHE A 93 -6.83 13.29 -3.37
CA PHE A 93 -7.02 14.02 -2.11
C PHE A 93 -6.37 15.40 -2.21
N ASN A 94 -6.98 16.42 -1.59
CA ASN A 94 -6.38 17.74 -1.48
C ASN A 94 -5.48 17.77 -0.25
N LEU A 95 -4.17 17.89 -0.44
CA LEU A 95 -3.22 18.00 0.68
C LEU A 95 -3.41 19.35 1.39
N MET A 96 -3.55 19.33 2.70
CA MET A 96 -3.68 20.52 3.54
C MET A 96 -2.53 20.59 4.54
N LYS A 97 -2.16 21.82 4.93
CA LYS A 97 -1.14 22.03 5.97
C LYS A 97 -1.59 21.37 7.28
N GLY A 98 -0.71 20.60 7.91
CA GLY A 98 -0.99 19.84 9.13
C GLY A 98 -1.32 18.36 8.91
N TRP A 99 -1.45 17.92 7.66
CA TRP A 99 -1.59 16.50 7.33
C TRP A 99 -0.24 15.80 7.42
N ILE A 100 -0.24 14.56 7.91
CA ILE A 100 0.96 13.72 7.92
C ILE A 100 1.17 13.18 6.50
N GLU A 101 2.22 13.65 5.84
CA GLU A 101 2.70 13.09 4.58
C GLU A 101 3.66 11.95 4.91
N ILE A 102 3.25 10.72 4.61
CA ILE A 102 4.18 9.59 4.61
C ILE A 102 5.01 9.70 3.33
N GLY A 103 6.32 9.66 3.48
CA GLY A 103 7.29 10.00 2.45
C GLY A 103 7.33 9.03 1.26
N SER A 104 8.23 9.32 0.33
CA SER A 104 8.34 8.60 -0.94
C SER A 104 8.64 7.11 -0.80
N LEU A 105 8.27 6.35 -1.83
CA LEU A 105 8.60 4.93 -1.95
C LEU A 105 10.13 4.72 -2.04
N ASN A 106 10.67 3.84 -1.21
CA ASN A 106 12.08 3.47 -1.23
C ASN A 106 12.30 2.14 -1.94
N TYR A 107 12.53 2.21 -3.25
CA TYR A 107 12.81 1.05 -4.10
C TYR A 107 14.25 0.52 -4.00
N ASN A 108 15.11 1.14 -3.20
CA ASN A 108 16.51 0.75 -3.05
C ASN A 108 16.76 0.07 -1.69
N TYR A 109 15.71 -0.17 -0.90
CA TYR A 109 15.84 -0.85 0.37
C TYR A 109 16.17 -2.34 0.15
N SER A 110 17.22 -2.84 0.81
CA SER A 110 17.65 -4.24 0.77
C SER A 110 18.05 -4.71 2.16
N ILE A 111 17.56 -5.90 2.55
CA ILE A 111 17.83 -6.53 3.85
C ILE A 111 19.25 -7.11 3.93
N ASN A 112 19.87 -7.44 2.78
CA ASN A 112 21.11 -8.23 2.72
C ASN A 112 22.39 -7.51 3.20
N ASN A 113 22.33 -6.25 3.62
CA ASN A 113 23.46 -5.54 4.22
C ASN A 113 23.47 -5.73 5.74
N THR A 114 23.71 -6.98 6.17
CA THR A 114 23.40 -7.50 7.52
C THR A 114 24.44 -7.25 8.61
N GLN A 115 25.57 -6.58 8.37
CA GLN A 115 26.59 -6.42 9.43
C GLN A 115 26.56 -5.10 10.21
N GLU A 116 25.90 -4.03 9.72
CA GLU A 116 25.87 -2.72 10.41
C GLU A 116 24.47 -2.26 10.87
N LYS A 117 23.39 -2.97 10.48
CA LYS A 117 22.00 -2.45 10.57
C LYS A 117 21.10 -3.09 11.64
N ASN A 118 21.65 -3.93 12.52
CA ASN A 118 20.84 -4.66 13.49
C ASN A 118 20.08 -3.77 14.50
N ASP A 119 20.46 -2.49 14.65
CA ASP A 119 19.80 -1.57 15.58
C ASP A 119 19.02 -0.42 14.92
N GLU A 120 18.81 -0.42 13.60
CA GLU A 120 17.96 0.62 12.98
C GLU A 120 16.49 0.44 13.38
N ASP A 121 15.83 1.55 13.75
CA ASP A 121 14.39 1.58 14.01
C ASP A 121 13.60 1.80 12.72
N PHE A 122 12.50 1.06 12.61
CA PHE A 122 11.50 1.23 11.58
C PHE A 122 10.13 1.41 12.23
N PHE A 123 9.23 2.04 11.50
CA PHE A 123 7.95 2.46 12.04
C PHE A 123 6.81 1.78 11.29
N VAL A 124 5.80 1.37 12.05
CA VAL A 124 4.53 0.84 11.56
C VAL A 124 3.46 1.88 11.92
N LEU A 125 2.55 2.18 10.99
CA LEU A 125 1.42 3.06 11.27
C LEU A 125 0.10 2.39 10.87
N GLY A 126 -0.89 2.41 11.76
CA GLY A 126 -2.20 1.82 11.50
C GLY A 126 -3.23 2.08 12.60
N TYR A 127 -4.40 1.45 12.48
CA TYR A 127 -5.53 1.57 13.42
C TYR A 127 -5.80 0.27 14.17
N GLY A 128 -4.83 -0.64 14.18
CA GLY A 128 -4.96 -1.91 14.85
C GLY A 128 -5.15 -1.78 16.36
N GLU A 129 -5.43 -2.91 16.99
CA GLU A 129 -5.57 -2.96 18.44
C GLU A 129 -4.26 -2.55 19.15
N ASP A 130 -4.38 -1.78 20.23
CA ASP A 130 -3.33 -1.45 21.17
C ASP A 130 -3.69 -2.12 22.50
N LYS A 131 -3.07 -3.27 22.73
CA LYS A 131 -3.28 -4.09 23.92
C LYS A 131 -2.91 -3.38 25.23
N SER A 132 -2.23 -2.23 25.19
CA SER A 132 -1.91 -1.43 26.39
C SER A 132 -3.04 -0.49 26.81
N MET A 133 -4.06 -0.31 25.97
CA MET A 133 -5.18 0.62 26.20
C MET A 133 -6.52 -0.13 26.13
N GLU A 134 -7.38 0.03 27.13
CA GLU A 134 -8.75 -0.49 27.06
C GLU A 134 -9.52 0.21 25.93
N ASN A 135 -10.09 -0.56 24.98
CA ASN A 135 -10.88 -0.09 23.83
C ASN A 135 -10.15 0.83 22.84
N SER A 136 -8.89 0.55 22.50
CA SER A 136 -8.11 1.36 21.56
C SER A 136 -8.48 1.18 20.07
N ILE A 137 -9.50 0.37 19.76
CA ILE A 137 -9.84 0.00 18.38
C ILE A 137 -10.19 1.27 17.61
N GLY A 138 -9.46 1.53 16.51
CA GLY A 138 -9.73 2.68 15.66
C GLY A 138 -9.00 3.96 16.06
N GLN A 139 -8.08 3.93 17.02
CA GLN A 139 -7.11 5.01 17.24
C GLN A 139 -5.85 4.80 16.39
N LEU A 140 -5.35 5.87 15.77
CA LEU A 140 -4.10 5.82 15.01
C LEU A 140 -2.93 5.57 15.96
N ARG A 141 -2.14 4.53 15.65
CA ARG A 141 -1.01 4.10 16.48
C ARG A 141 0.28 4.03 15.68
N LEU A 142 1.40 4.24 16.39
CA LEU A 142 2.75 4.15 15.84
C LEU A 142 3.50 3.00 16.54
N GLY A 143 3.86 1.97 15.78
CA GLY A 143 4.73 0.89 16.24
C GLY A 143 6.20 1.14 15.90
N ILE A 144 7.11 0.64 16.73
CA ILE A 144 8.56 0.67 16.50
C ILE A 144 9.06 -0.77 16.44
N ILE A 145 9.61 -1.15 15.29
CA ILE A 145 10.06 -2.50 14.97
C ILE A 145 11.52 -2.55 14.53
N LYS A 146 12.13 -3.73 14.70
CA LYS A 146 13.43 -4.09 14.15
C LYS A 146 13.27 -5.07 13.01
N LEU A 147 13.80 -4.72 11.84
CA LEU A 147 13.78 -5.61 10.68
C LEU A 147 14.91 -6.64 10.74
N GLY A 148 14.73 -7.74 10.03
CA GLY A 148 15.71 -8.82 9.91
C GLY A 148 15.40 -9.76 8.76
N GLU A 149 16.28 -10.75 8.57
CA GLU A 149 16.06 -11.80 7.60
C GLU A 149 14.81 -12.62 7.94
N CYS A 150 14.03 -12.93 6.92
CA CYS A 150 12.86 -13.80 7.08
C CYS A 150 13.27 -15.24 7.39
N PRO A 151 12.54 -15.92 8.30
CA PRO A 151 12.78 -17.34 8.55
C PRO A 151 12.41 -18.17 7.31
N LYS A 152 13.21 -19.21 7.04
CA LYS A 152 13.04 -20.09 5.87
C LYS A 152 12.05 -21.25 6.08
N HIS A 153 11.64 -21.50 7.33
CA HIS A 153 10.87 -22.69 7.72
C HIS A 153 9.46 -22.37 8.20
N ILE A 154 8.94 -21.18 7.89
CA ILE A 154 7.54 -20.82 8.17
C ILE A 154 6.69 -21.06 6.92
N LYS A 155 5.41 -21.39 7.13
CA LYS A 155 4.45 -21.60 6.02
C LYS A 155 4.20 -20.33 5.20
N ILE A 156 4.34 -19.17 5.83
CA ILE A 156 4.10 -17.87 5.20
C ILE A 156 5.08 -17.66 4.03
N PRO A 157 4.60 -17.23 2.84
CA PRO A 157 5.47 -16.88 1.72
C PRO A 157 6.42 -15.73 2.04
N THR A 158 7.71 -16.02 2.25
CA THR A 158 8.71 -15.00 2.64
C THR A 158 9.68 -14.60 1.52
N ASN A 159 9.61 -15.22 0.34
CA ASN A 159 10.52 -14.92 -0.75
C ASN A 159 10.32 -13.47 -1.25
N GLY A 160 11.31 -12.61 -1.01
CA GLY A 160 11.24 -11.17 -1.31
C GLY A 160 10.41 -10.36 -0.32
N ALA A 161 9.97 -10.94 0.80
CA ALA A 161 9.34 -10.23 1.90
C ALA A 161 10.37 -9.51 2.79
N ILE A 162 9.86 -8.65 3.67
CA ILE A 162 10.61 -8.09 4.79
C ILE A 162 10.04 -8.72 6.07
N CYS A 163 10.89 -9.03 7.06
CA CYS A 163 10.43 -9.63 8.29
C CYS A 163 10.95 -8.91 9.54
N SER A 164 10.23 -9.11 10.64
CA SER A 164 10.62 -8.63 11.96
C SER A 164 10.32 -9.70 13.01
N ASN A 165 11.30 -9.99 13.86
CA ASN A 165 11.09 -10.92 14.97
C ASN A 165 10.33 -10.21 16.09
N ILE A 166 9.22 -10.78 16.54
CA ILE A 166 8.33 -10.12 17.52
C ILE A 166 9.05 -9.72 18.81
N ASN A 167 10.07 -10.49 19.22
CA ASN A 167 10.78 -10.30 20.49
C ASN A 167 11.78 -9.14 20.45
N ARG A 168 12.04 -8.56 19.28
CA ARG A 168 12.98 -7.44 19.10
C ARG A 168 12.28 -6.09 19.06
N ASN A 169 10.95 -6.09 19.06
CA ASN A 169 10.15 -4.89 18.82
C ASN A 169 9.76 -4.23 20.14
N HIS A 170 9.70 -2.90 20.14
CA HIS A 170 9.07 -2.18 21.24
C HIS A 170 7.55 -2.31 21.14
N GLN A 171 7.01 -2.06 19.95
CA GLN A 171 5.59 -2.25 19.64
C GLN A 171 5.44 -2.66 18.17
N GLY A 172 5.04 -3.90 17.93
CA GLY A 172 4.83 -4.44 16.58
C GLY A 172 3.44 -4.11 16.02
N PRO A 173 3.17 -4.47 14.75
CA PRO A 173 1.83 -4.51 14.17
C PRO A 173 0.89 -5.42 14.96
N ASP A 174 -0.41 -5.16 14.87
CA ASP A 174 -1.47 -5.92 15.52
C ASP A 174 -2.65 -6.09 14.55
N VAL A 175 -3.69 -6.80 15.00
CA VAL A 175 -4.91 -7.00 14.23
C VAL A 175 -5.51 -5.64 13.86
N GLY A 176 -5.68 -5.39 12.56
CA GLY A 176 -6.18 -4.14 12.01
C GLY A 176 -5.12 -3.21 11.40
N ASP A 177 -3.82 -3.52 11.54
CA ASP A 177 -2.74 -2.77 10.86
C ASP A 177 -2.33 -3.34 9.50
N SER A 178 -2.84 -4.50 9.10
CA SER A 178 -2.63 -5.05 7.74
C SER A 178 -2.98 -4.00 6.68
N GLY A 179 -2.22 -3.94 5.60
CA GLY A 179 -2.31 -2.86 4.60
C GLY A 179 -1.65 -1.54 5.03
N GLY A 180 -1.37 -1.35 6.33
CA GLY A 180 -0.66 -0.18 6.85
C GLY A 180 0.81 -0.13 6.43
N PRO A 181 1.39 1.05 6.21
CA PRO A 181 2.76 1.20 5.76
C PRO A 181 3.78 0.86 6.84
N ILE A 182 4.95 0.38 6.39
CA ILE A 182 6.19 0.45 7.15
C ILE A 182 7.17 1.42 6.49
N PHE A 183 7.82 2.25 7.29
CA PHE A 183 8.74 3.29 6.82
C PHE A 183 9.99 3.42 7.68
N ASP A 184 11.05 3.95 7.07
CA ASP A 184 12.32 4.22 7.75
C ASP A 184 12.32 5.56 8.51
N ILE A 185 13.42 5.84 9.22
CA ILE A 185 13.62 7.10 9.97
C ILE A 185 13.49 8.39 9.13
N ASN A 186 13.57 8.29 7.81
CA ASN A 186 13.39 9.43 6.90
C ASN A 186 11.95 9.53 6.38
N GLY A 187 11.03 8.72 6.91
CA GLY A 187 9.64 8.67 6.49
C GLY A 187 9.39 7.95 5.17
N ARG A 188 10.39 7.29 4.58
CA ARG A 188 10.24 6.63 3.27
C ARG A 188 9.59 5.27 3.43
N VAL A 189 8.58 4.97 2.62
CA VAL A 189 7.87 3.68 2.69
C VAL A 189 8.72 2.58 2.06
N ILE A 190 8.96 1.52 2.82
CA ILE A 190 9.78 0.37 2.41
C ILE A 190 8.94 -0.91 2.22
N GLY A 191 7.74 -0.95 2.78
CA GLY A 191 6.88 -2.13 2.73
C GLY A 191 5.48 -1.88 3.29
N ILE A 192 4.67 -2.93 3.27
CA ILE A 192 3.28 -2.96 3.71
C ILE A 192 3.10 -4.10 4.71
N THR A 193 2.41 -3.83 5.82
CA THR A 193 2.04 -4.83 6.82
C THR A 193 1.13 -5.88 6.20
N SER A 194 1.53 -7.15 6.25
CA SER A 194 0.74 -8.25 5.70
C SER A 194 0.18 -9.12 6.82
N ILE A 195 1.03 -9.98 7.39
CA ILE A 195 0.61 -11.07 8.27
C ILE A 195 1.63 -11.30 9.39
N ALA A 196 1.17 -11.87 10.50
CA ALA A 196 2.02 -12.34 11.58
C ALA A 196 1.82 -13.83 11.80
N GLY A 197 2.89 -14.57 12.11
CA GLY A 197 2.82 -15.98 12.41
C GLY A 197 4.17 -16.55 12.84
N ASN A 198 4.14 -17.60 13.67
CA ASN A 198 5.34 -18.32 14.12
C ASN A 198 6.43 -17.43 14.77
N GLY A 199 6.05 -16.35 15.45
CA GLY A 199 6.98 -15.42 16.10
C GLY A 199 7.57 -14.36 15.18
N TRP A 200 6.99 -14.15 13.99
CA TRP A 200 7.45 -13.16 13.02
C TRP A 200 6.30 -12.33 12.46
N TYR A 201 6.58 -11.03 12.27
CA TYR A 201 5.82 -10.18 11.37
C TYR A 201 6.42 -10.27 9.97
N VAL A 202 5.57 -10.39 8.96
CA VAL A 202 5.94 -10.46 7.55
C VAL A 202 5.27 -9.30 6.82
N PHE A 203 6.08 -8.60 6.03
CA PHE A 203 5.71 -7.40 5.29
C PHE A 203 6.00 -7.60 3.80
N SER A 204 5.11 -7.09 2.96
CA SER A 204 5.31 -7.03 1.51
C SER A 204 6.29 -5.93 1.17
N SER A 205 7.34 -6.25 0.43
CA SER A 205 8.43 -5.30 0.11
C SER A 205 8.08 -4.40 -1.06
N VAL A 206 8.25 -3.09 -0.90
CA VAL A 206 8.15 -2.11 -1.99
C VAL A 206 9.24 -2.36 -3.04
N THR A 207 10.46 -2.70 -2.61
CA THR A 207 11.57 -3.01 -3.54
C THR A 207 11.26 -4.22 -4.41
N THR A 208 10.76 -5.31 -3.81
CA THR A 208 10.43 -6.55 -4.54
C THR A 208 9.30 -6.32 -5.54
N HIS A 209 8.33 -5.48 -5.19
CA HIS A 209 7.15 -5.19 -6.02
C HIS A 209 7.30 -3.94 -6.89
N LYS A 210 8.53 -3.41 -7.04
CA LYS A 210 8.81 -2.16 -7.78
C LYS A 210 8.12 -2.13 -9.15
N THR A 211 8.28 -3.17 -9.95
CA THR A 211 7.72 -3.20 -11.31
C THR A 211 6.20 -3.11 -11.31
N PHE A 212 5.54 -3.89 -10.44
CA PHE A 212 4.09 -3.86 -10.26
C PHE A 212 3.62 -2.46 -9.83
N ILE A 213 4.30 -1.86 -8.85
CA ILE A 213 3.95 -0.54 -8.33
C ILE A 213 4.12 0.54 -9.42
N GLN A 214 5.26 0.54 -10.11
CA GLN A 214 5.54 1.52 -11.16
C GLN A 214 4.51 1.45 -12.29
N GLN A 215 4.15 0.25 -12.76
CA GLN A 215 3.16 0.09 -13.84
C GLN A 215 1.83 0.78 -13.53
N HIS A 216 1.36 0.68 -12.29
CA HIS A 216 0.07 1.26 -11.89
C HIS A 216 0.18 2.76 -11.57
N LEU A 217 1.31 3.23 -11.02
CA LEU A 217 1.51 4.66 -10.75
C LEU A 217 1.79 5.49 -12.03
N TYR A 218 2.42 4.91 -13.05
CA TYR A 218 2.71 5.61 -14.31
C TYR A 218 1.48 5.75 -15.22
N ASN A 219 0.57 4.75 -15.23
CA ASN A 219 -0.66 4.80 -16.04
C ASN A 219 -1.61 5.94 -15.64
N ASP A 220 -1.61 6.36 -14.37
CA ASP A 220 -2.35 7.54 -13.89
C ASP A 220 -1.83 8.86 -14.50
N THR A 221 -0.56 8.91 -14.88
CA THR A 221 0.06 10.13 -15.43
C THR A 221 -0.36 10.35 -16.88
N ILE A 222 -0.44 9.28 -17.68
CA ILE A 222 -0.78 9.32 -19.10
C ILE A 222 -2.28 9.60 -19.33
N ASN A 223 -3.16 9.02 -18.50
CA ASN A 223 -4.60 9.26 -18.62
C ASN A 223 -5.04 10.65 -18.13
N SER A 224 -4.23 11.34 -17.32
CA SER A 224 -4.52 12.72 -16.91
C SER A 224 -4.27 13.77 -18.01
N THR A 225 -3.48 13.42 -19.03
CA THR A 225 -3.16 14.33 -20.15
C THR A 225 -4.17 14.29 -21.30
N THR A 226 -5.13 13.38 -21.30
CA THR A 226 -6.11 13.23 -22.39
C THR A 226 -7.42 13.99 -22.21
N ASP A 227 -7.68 14.59 -21.05
CA ASP A 227 -8.93 15.33 -20.80
C ASP A 227 -8.84 16.86 -21.07
N GLY A 228 -7.82 17.30 -21.81
CA GLY A 228 -7.49 18.73 -21.93
C GLY A 228 -7.40 19.32 -23.34
N ASN A 229 -7.71 18.59 -24.42
CA ASN A 229 -7.71 19.18 -25.77
C ASN A 229 -8.46 18.32 -26.78
N ASN A 230 -9.76 18.56 -26.92
CA ASN A 230 -10.48 18.22 -28.15
C ASN A 230 -11.36 19.41 -28.54
N ASN A 231 -10.72 20.46 -29.06
CA ASN A 231 -11.36 21.47 -29.88
C ASN A 231 -10.89 21.30 -31.33
N ASN A 232 -11.88 21.16 -32.21
CA ASN A 232 -11.84 21.00 -33.65
C ASN A 232 -10.81 21.89 -34.38
N ILE A 233 -10.24 21.39 -35.49
CA ILE A 233 -10.53 21.82 -36.88
C ILE A 233 -9.52 21.16 -37.86
N ASN A 234 -10.07 20.25 -38.67
CA ASN A 234 -9.87 20.00 -40.10
C ASN A 234 -8.60 20.45 -40.87
N THR A 235 -8.22 19.51 -41.76
CA THR A 235 -7.86 19.63 -43.21
C THR A 235 -6.38 19.62 -43.68
N LEU A 236 -6.12 18.58 -44.51
CA LEU A 236 -5.27 18.54 -45.73
C LEU A 236 -3.74 18.53 -45.47
N LYS A 237 -2.88 17.75 -46.14
CA LYS A 237 -2.92 16.99 -47.41
C LYS A 237 -1.67 16.10 -47.47
N TYR A 238 -1.77 14.96 -48.16
CA TYR A 238 -0.63 14.18 -48.65
C TYR A 238 0.21 15.01 -49.65
N SER A 239 1.55 14.90 -49.58
CA SER A 239 2.41 14.56 -50.73
C SER A 239 3.89 14.55 -50.35
N ASN A 240 4.54 13.39 -50.55
CA ASN A 240 5.98 13.31 -50.77
C ASN A 240 6.33 13.98 -52.10
N SER A 241 7.33 14.85 -52.11
CA SER A 241 8.27 14.97 -53.23
C SER A 241 9.56 15.63 -52.74
N THR A 242 10.65 14.93 -52.97
CA THR A 242 12.05 15.33 -52.86
C THR A 242 12.39 16.44 -53.84
N ASP A 243 13.27 17.36 -53.42
CA ASP A 243 14.23 18.13 -54.22
C ASP A 243 15.24 18.76 -53.24
N LEU A 244 16.54 18.92 -53.50
CA LEU A 244 17.53 18.16 -54.25
C LEU A 244 18.88 18.82 -53.89
N SER A 245 19.87 18.02 -53.49
CA SER A 245 21.31 18.22 -53.75
C SER A 245 22.04 16.93 -53.39
#